data_AF-A0ABD0Q1L9-F1
#
_entry.id   AF-A0ABD0Q1L9-F1
#
_cell.length_a   1.000
_cell.length_b   1.000
_cell.length_c   1.000
_cell.angle_alpha   90.00
_cell.angle_beta   90.00
_cell.angle_gamma   90.00
#
_symmetry.space_group_name_H-M   'P 1'
#
loop_
_entity.id
_entity.type
_entity.pdbx_description
1 polymer ?
#
loop_
_entity_poly.entity_id
_entity_poly.type
_entity_poly.pdbx_seq_one_letter_code
_entity_poly.pdbx_strand_id
1 'polypeptide(L)' 'YCPSIESKVLRFPGRQHQVWLEPEGLTSDLMYPQGLSMTMSPEKQLCLIREIPGLQRAKIHTP' A
#
# COMPACT_ATOMS: atom_id res chain seq x y z
N TYR A 1 2.71 -18.14 4.20
CA TYR A 1 2.14 -16.88 4.70
C TYR A 1 3.22 -15.81 4.60
N CYS A 2 3.10 -14.84 3.69
CA CYS A 2 4.01 -13.69 3.56
C CYS A 2 3.16 -12.43 3.66
N PRO A 3 3.07 -11.78 4.83
CA PRO A 3 2.12 -10.70 5.06
C PRO A 3 2.52 -9.42 4.34
N SER A 4 3.82 -9.07 4.29
CA SER A 4 4.28 -7.80 3.72
C SER A 4 4.44 -7.83 2.20
N ILE A 5 4.23 -6.67 1.56
CA ILE A 5 4.47 -6.50 0.12
C ILE A 5 5.93 -6.79 -0.24
N GLU A 6 6.87 -6.41 0.62
CA GLU A 6 8.31 -6.68 0.47
C GLU A 6 8.59 -8.17 0.34
N SER A 7 7.98 -8.98 1.22
CA SER A 7 8.11 -10.44 1.19
C SER A 7 7.41 -11.05 -0.03
N LYS A 8 6.26 -10.50 -0.44
CA LYS A 8 5.49 -10.99 -1.59
C LYS A 8 6.25 -10.77 -2.91
N VAL A 9 6.84 -9.59 -3.11
CA VAL A 9 7.60 -9.25 -4.33
C VAL A 9 8.86 -10.11 -4.44
N LEU A 10 9.59 -10.31 -3.34
CA LEU A 10 10.76 -11.19 -3.32
C LEU A 10 10.41 -12.64 -3.65
N ARG A 11 9.29 -13.13 -3.13
CA ARG A 11 8.85 -14.51 -3.35
C ARG A 11 8.25 -14.75 -4.73
N PHE A 12 7.59 -13.74 -5.30
CA PHE A 12 6.86 -13.85 -6.56
C PHE A 12 7.27 -12.72 -7.52
N PRO A 13 8.52 -12.74 -8.02
CA PRO A 13 9.04 -11.68 -8.88
C PRO A 13 8.24 -11.60 -10.19
N GLY A 14 8.04 -10.37 -10.68
CA GLY A 14 7.36 -10.10 -11.95
C GLY A 14 5.85 -10.31 -11.94
N ARG A 15 5.24 -10.64 -10.79
CA ARG A 15 3.77 -10.71 -10.67
C ARG A 15 3.18 -9.36 -10.32
N GLN A 16 1.99 -9.10 -10.84
CA GLN A 16 1.17 -7.99 -10.37
C GLN A 16 0.55 -8.36 -9.02
N HIS A 17 0.67 -7.46 -8.06
CA HIS A 17 0.06 -7.58 -6.74
C HIS A 17 -1.11 -6.62 -6.66
N GLN A 18 -2.33 -7.15 -6.63
CA GLN A 18 -3.54 -6.33 -6.53
C GLN A 18 -3.63 -5.68 -5.14
N VAL A 19 -4.09 -4.43 -5.13
CA VAL A 19 -4.35 -3.63 -3.93
C VAL A 19 -5.80 -3.20 -3.98
N TRP A 20 -6.50 -3.32 -2.85
CA TRP A 20 -7.86 -2.81 -2.69
C TRP A 20 -7.82 -1.55 -1.84
N LEU A 21 -8.53 -0.52 -2.27
CA LEU A 21 -8.73 0.69 -1.48
C LEU A 21 -10.09 0.57 -0.78
N GLU A 22 -10.04 0.29 0.51
CA GLU A 22 -11.23 0.06 1.34
C GLU A 22 -11.48 1.31 2.20
N PRO A 23 -12.66 1.95 2.13
CA PRO A 23 -13.00 3.04 3.06
C PRO A 23 -13.00 2.53 4.49
N GLU A 24 -12.37 3.26 5.42
CA GLU A 24 -12.35 2.85 6.83
C GLU A 24 -13.70 3.04 7.54
N GLY A 25 -14.61 3.82 6.95
CA GLY A 25 -15.97 4.00 7.45
C GLY A 25 -16.79 4.93 6.57
N LEU A 26 -18.10 4.99 6.82
CA LEU A 26 -19.03 5.82 6.04
C LEU A 26 -18.78 7.32 6.17
N THR A 27 -18.18 7.75 7.28
CA THR A 27 -17.92 9.16 7.61
C THR A 27 -16.43 9.48 7.69
N SER A 28 -15.56 8.53 7.31
CA SER A 28 -14.11 8.70 7.35
C SER A 28 -13.59 9.04 5.96
N ASP A 29 -12.68 10.01 5.88
CA ASP A 29 -11.94 10.30 4.65
C ASP A 29 -10.73 9.38 4.45
N LEU A 30 -10.52 8.41 5.35
CA LEU A 30 -9.41 7.47 5.30
C LEU A 30 -9.74 6.25 4.44
N MET A 31 -8.72 5.83 3.70
CA MET A 31 -8.74 4.64 2.83
C MET A 31 -7.64 3.69 3.28
N TYR A 32 -8.01 2.45 3.58
CA TYR A 32 -7.09 1.38 3.89
C TYR A 32 -6.63 0.67 2.60
N PRO A 33 -5.32 0.68 2.28
CA PRO A 33 -4.80 0.00 1.10
C PRO A 33 -4.52 -1.48 1.39
N GLN A 34 -5.58 -2.29 1.39
CA GLN A 34 -5.49 -3.71 1.66
C GLN A 34 -4.56 -4.42 0.66
N GLY A 35 -3.60 -5.18 1.21
CA GLY A 35 -2.58 -5.89 0.43
C GLY A 35 -1.19 -5.25 0.47
N LEU A 36 -1.07 -4.02 0.97
CA LEU A 36 0.17 -3.23 1.06
C LEU A 36 0.75 -3.11 2.48
N SER A 37 0.72 -4.17 3.29
CA SER A 37 1.44 -4.14 4.57
C SER A 37 2.95 -3.98 4.34
N MET A 38 3.61 -3.05 5.03
CA MET A 38 5.04 -2.74 4.86
C MET A 38 5.73 -2.53 6.21
N THR A 39 7.07 -2.63 6.21
CA THR A 39 7.91 -2.30 7.37
C THR A 39 8.96 -1.22 7.08
N MET A 40 8.93 -0.67 5.87
CA MET A 40 9.87 0.36 5.42
C MET A 40 9.59 1.72 6.07
N SER A 41 10.58 2.62 6.00
CA SER A 41 10.45 3.99 6.55
C SER A 41 9.32 4.78 5.87
N PRO A 42 8.71 5.77 6.55
CA PRO A 42 7.57 6.53 6.02
C PRO A 42 7.85 7.14 4.62
N GLU A 43 9.08 7.57 4.36
CA GLU A 43 9.47 8.16 3.07
C GLU A 43 9.44 7.12 1.95
N LYS A 44 9.89 5.90 2.24
CA LYS A 44 9.85 4.78 1.27
C LYS A 44 8.43 4.29 1.04
N GLN A 45 7.60 4.25 2.08
CA GLN A 45 6.18 3.91 1.93
C GLN A 45 5.48 4.91 1.01
N LEU A 46 5.69 6.22 1.24
CA LEU A 46 5.10 7.26 0.41
C LEU A 46 5.58 7.18 -1.04
N CYS A 47 6.87 6.91 -1.26
CA CYS A 47 7.41 6.67 -2.59
C CYS A 47 6.67 5.51 -3.28
N LEU A 48 6.60 4.35 -2.63
CA LEU A 48 5.93 3.17 -3.20
C LEU A 48 4.45 3.41 -3.50
N ILE A 49 3.72 4.05 -2.58
CA ILE A 49 2.29 4.33 -2.78
C ILE A 49 2.07 5.25 -3.99
N ARG A 50 2.94 6.24 -4.21
CA ARG A 50 2.81 7.17 -5.34
C ARG A 50 3.11 6.56 -6.71
N GLU A 51 3.80 5.43 -6.75
CA GLU A 51 4.00 4.65 -7.97
C GLU A 51 2.75 3.83 -8.37
N ILE A 52 1.75 3.71 -7.47
CA ILE A 52 0.51 3.02 -7.78
C ILE A 52 -0.39 3.92 -8.63
N PRO A 53 -0.88 3.44 -9.79
CA PRO A 53 -1.79 4.19 -10.64
C PRO A 53 -3.01 4.70 -9.87
N GLY A 54 -3.23 6.02 -9.87
CA GLY A 54 -4.33 6.68 -9.18
C GLY A 54 -3.95 7.27 -7.82
N LEU A 55 -2.78 6.92 -7.28
CA LEU A 55 -2.32 7.36 -5.95
C LEU A 55 -1.11 8.31 -6.00
N GLN A 56 -0.77 8.86 -7.17
CA GLN A 56 0.41 9.73 -7.36
C GLN A 56 0.44 10.95 -6.43
N ARG A 57 -0.75 11.40 -5.98
CA ARG A 57 -0.93 12.53 -5.06
C ARG A 57 -1.39 12.13 -3.67
N ALA A 58 -1.33 10.85 -3.33
CA ALA A 58 -1.74 10.36 -2.03
C ALA A 58 -0.92 11.01 -0.89
N LYS A 59 -1.58 11.12 0.25
CA LYS A 59 -1.00 11.51 1.54
C LYS A 59 -1.23 10.36 2.51
N ILE A 60 -0.20 10.02 3.27
CA ILE A 60 -0.30 9.01 4.33
C ILE A 60 -0.74 9.72 5.61
N HIS A 61 -1.83 9.26 6.22
CA HIS A 61 -2.27 9.73 7.54
C HIS A 61 -1.49 9.03 8.66
N THR A 62 -1.37 7.70 8.57
CA THR A 62 -0.67 6.85 9.53
C THR A 62 0.33 5.95 8.79
N PRO A 63 1.64 6.07 9.05
CA PRO A 63 2.69 5.23 8.46
C PRO A 63 2.92 3.90 9.20
#